data_AF-A0A3M0KHR4-F1
#
_entry.id   AF-A0A3M0KHR4-F1
#
_cell.length_a   1.000
_cell.length_b   1.000
_cell.length_c   1.000
_cell.angle_alpha   90.00
_cell.angle_beta   90.00
_cell.angle_gamma   90.00
#
_symmetry.space_group_name_H-M   'P 1'
#
loop_
_entity.id
_entity.type
_entity.pdbx_description
1 polymer ?
#
loop_
_entity_poly.entity_id
_entity_poly.type
_entity_poly.pdbx_seq_one_letter_code
_entity_poly.pdbx_strand_id
1 'polypeptide(L)'
;MLRLLLLQVLASCLWLGHSEVVKSFETSCLQFFFREIPPNQALEPQKPAWICQCYKNQYYFATLYDRKMRIPVYSAYIYGPGPGKRPNTWLVEPQLISPAYPKTMEKESTLLNQYNVSLETLSQSQAILHDYKNLTGLNRGHLNPNGHHHDYNSRMATFTLTNIVPQDEKLNGGAWNNYEQQTMIRRTQGCKTTYVIVGAVPGNNYIAKGRVNKPSHLWSAACCMVDNNYIKAWAVIAENDRNQVELLTLGELEDTLTELYGRGQVSLFDSHCPRESLEFGHCDTKKGCKENLGDYRRVHLASLPRRVMEQIVLSVITWHIQDSQGISPSQQRFRKGTSCLENLISFDDQMTGPVDEGGGRASVYLDFHKAFGTVSHGILMEKPSAYGLQRFSLGWDRNSLDVQAQRVLVNGATSSCRPTSGGPQG
;
A
#
# COMPACT_ATOMS: atom_id res chain seq x y z
N MET A 1 -11.20 19.88 46.87
CA MET A 1 -10.49 19.27 45.72
C MET A 1 -11.00 17.88 45.35
N LEU A 2 -11.40 17.03 46.30
CA LEU A 2 -11.93 15.69 45.99
C LEU A 2 -13.22 15.67 45.14
N ARG A 3 -14.10 16.67 45.31
CA ARG A 3 -15.33 16.81 44.49
C ARG A 3 -15.07 17.25 43.04
N LEU A 4 -13.98 17.97 42.76
CA LEU A 4 -13.59 18.37 41.40
C LEU A 4 -12.94 17.21 40.63
N LEU A 5 -12.20 16.34 41.32
CA LEU A 5 -11.65 15.11 40.75
C LEU A 5 -12.75 14.09 40.37
N LEU A 6 -13.80 13.95 41.19
CA LEU A 6 -14.96 13.10 40.87
C LEU A 6 -15.77 13.63 39.66
N LEU A 7 -15.86 14.94 39.49
CA LEU A 7 -16.49 15.55 38.31
C LEU A 7 -15.67 15.39 37.03
N GLN A 8 -14.34 15.38 37.11
CA GLN A 8 -13.48 15.08 35.96
C GLN A 8 -13.51 13.59 35.57
N VAL A 9 -13.63 12.68 36.54
CA VAL A 9 -13.80 11.23 36.29
C VAL A 9 -15.21 10.90 35.74
N LEU A 10 -16.25 11.62 36.17
CA LEU A 10 -17.59 11.49 35.59
C LEU A 10 -17.69 12.12 34.19
N ALA A 11 -16.95 13.20 33.91
CA ALA A 11 -16.89 13.81 32.58
C ALA A 11 -16.07 12.97 31.58
N SER A 12 -15.06 12.20 32.03
CA SER A 12 -14.35 11.24 31.18
C SER A 12 -15.11 9.93 30.98
N CYS A 13 -16.09 9.61 31.84
CA CYS A 13 -17.02 8.49 31.64
C CYS A 13 -18.25 8.82 30.77
N LEU A 14 -18.41 10.06 30.30
CA LEU A 14 -19.45 10.44 29.32
C LEU A 14 -19.01 10.27 27.86
N TRP A 15 -17.77 9.85 27.62
CA TRP A 15 -17.33 9.33 26.33
C TRP A 15 -17.66 7.83 26.24
N LEU A 16 -18.93 7.48 26.47
CA LEU A 16 -19.46 6.24 25.93
C LEU A 16 -19.45 6.44 24.41
N GLY A 17 -18.40 5.94 23.75
CA GLY A 17 -18.28 5.91 22.30
C GLY A 17 -19.46 5.17 21.72
N HIS A 18 -20.47 5.92 21.29
CA HIS A 18 -21.69 5.41 20.72
C HIS A 18 -21.62 5.61 19.21
N SER A 19 -21.16 4.61 18.46
CA SER A 19 -21.09 4.76 17.01
C SER A 19 -21.24 3.44 16.27
N GLU A 20 -22.50 3.07 16.06
CA GLU A 20 -23.00 2.31 14.92
C GLU A 20 -23.08 3.24 13.69
N VAL A 21 -23.43 2.78 12.47
CA VAL A 21 -23.45 3.57 11.19
C VAL A 21 -23.21 5.08 11.37
N VAL A 22 -22.00 5.52 11.07
CA VAL A 22 -21.44 6.82 11.47
C VAL A 22 -21.52 7.82 10.33
N LYS A 23 -21.40 9.11 10.67
CA LYS A 23 -21.32 10.18 9.66
C LYS A 23 -20.02 10.13 8.85
N SER A 24 -18.92 9.79 9.50
CA SER A 24 -17.60 9.56 8.91
C SER A 24 -16.77 8.72 9.88
N PHE A 25 -15.66 8.15 9.41
CA PHE A 25 -14.73 7.42 10.29
C PHE A 25 -13.90 8.35 11.19
N GLU A 26 -13.82 9.66 10.92
CA GLU A 26 -12.97 10.62 11.65
C GLU A 26 -13.21 10.65 13.17
N THR A 27 -14.40 10.25 13.62
CA THR A 27 -14.77 10.26 15.04
C THR A 27 -14.91 8.87 15.64
N SER A 28 -14.72 7.80 14.85
CA SER A 28 -15.17 6.45 15.23
C SER A 28 -14.46 5.34 14.47
N CYS A 29 -14.10 4.26 15.19
CA CYS A 29 -13.44 3.06 14.66
C CYS A 29 -12.12 3.27 13.87
N LEU A 30 -11.41 4.39 14.11
CA LEU A 30 -10.14 4.71 13.45
C LEU A 30 -9.03 3.70 13.73
N GLN A 31 -9.12 2.92 14.80
CA GLN A 31 -8.11 1.92 15.17
C GLN A 31 -7.87 0.85 14.09
N PHE A 32 -8.80 0.67 13.15
CA PHE A 32 -8.66 -0.29 12.05
C PHE A 32 -7.89 0.25 10.85
N PHE A 33 -7.54 1.53 10.86
CA PHE A 33 -6.79 2.19 9.80
C PHE A 33 -5.35 2.44 10.25
N PHE A 34 -4.40 2.24 9.34
CA PHE A 34 -3.00 2.52 9.63
C PHE A 34 -2.84 4.01 9.95
N ARG A 35 -2.26 4.31 11.12
CA ARG A 35 -2.13 5.68 11.66
C ARG A 35 -3.45 6.45 11.72
N GLU A 36 -4.56 5.74 11.91
CA GLU A 36 -5.89 6.35 12.09
C GLU A 36 -6.35 7.20 10.89
N ILE A 37 -5.82 6.92 9.69
CA ILE A 37 -6.15 7.65 8.44
C ILE A 37 -6.89 6.71 7.49
N PRO A 38 -8.20 6.93 7.23
CA PRO A 38 -8.96 6.14 6.28
C PRO A 38 -8.60 6.46 4.82
N PRO A 39 -8.99 5.60 3.85
CA PRO A 39 -8.93 5.94 2.44
C PRO A 39 -9.61 7.26 2.12
N ASN A 40 -9.11 7.95 1.10
CA ASN A 40 -9.61 9.27 0.72
C ASN A 40 -10.97 9.20 -0.02
N GLN A 41 -11.56 10.40 -0.20
CA GLN A 41 -12.88 10.59 -0.81
C GLN A 41 -13.02 10.07 -2.26
N ALA A 42 -11.94 9.73 -2.95
CA ALA A 42 -12.00 9.18 -4.32
C ALA A 42 -12.76 7.84 -4.38
N LEU A 43 -12.80 7.10 -3.27
CA LEU A 43 -13.58 5.86 -3.16
C LEU A 43 -15.03 6.09 -2.74
N GLU A 44 -15.43 7.31 -2.36
CA GLU A 44 -16.77 7.55 -1.81
C GLU A 44 -17.86 7.36 -2.87
N PRO A 45 -18.86 6.49 -2.60
CA PRO A 45 -19.99 6.28 -3.49
C PRO A 45 -21.02 7.42 -3.38
N GLN A 46 -21.98 7.44 -4.30
CA GLN A 46 -23.07 8.44 -4.28
C GLN A 46 -23.97 8.35 -3.04
N LYS A 47 -24.13 7.14 -2.48
CA LYS A 47 -24.95 6.90 -1.29
C LYS A 47 -24.14 6.11 -0.25
N PRO A 48 -23.16 6.76 0.40
CA PRO A 48 -22.28 6.10 1.35
C PRO A 48 -23.01 5.78 2.66
N ALA A 49 -22.55 4.71 3.31
CA ALA A 49 -22.72 4.48 4.73
C ALA A 49 -21.37 4.06 5.31
N TRP A 50 -20.87 4.82 6.27
CA TRP A 50 -19.68 4.46 7.05
C TRP A 50 -20.11 3.59 8.21
N ILE A 51 -19.62 2.37 8.30
CA ILE A 51 -20.09 1.38 9.27
C ILE A 51 -18.92 0.93 10.14
N CYS A 52 -18.98 1.25 11.43
CA CYS A 52 -18.14 0.60 12.44
C CYS A 52 -18.80 -0.73 12.81
N GLN A 53 -18.25 -1.83 12.30
CA GLN A 53 -18.87 -3.15 12.37
C GLN A 53 -18.83 -3.67 13.80
N CYS A 54 -20.00 -3.64 14.44
CA CYS A 54 -20.18 -3.89 15.86
C CYS A 54 -20.91 -5.20 16.07
N TYR A 55 -20.33 -6.12 16.83
CA TYR A 55 -21.01 -7.36 17.23
C TYR A 55 -20.91 -7.51 18.75
N LYS A 56 -22.03 -7.75 19.43
CA LYS A 56 -22.10 -7.82 20.90
C LYS A 56 -21.44 -6.62 21.59
N ASN A 57 -21.71 -5.42 21.07
CA ASN A 57 -21.20 -4.14 21.58
C ASN A 57 -19.67 -3.97 21.51
N GLN A 58 -18.99 -4.74 20.65
CA GLN A 58 -17.57 -4.58 20.36
C GLN A 58 -17.34 -4.33 18.87
N TYR A 59 -16.47 -3.37 18.54
CA TYR A 59 -16.05 -3.11 17.18
C TYR A 59 -14.99 -4.10 16.72
N TYR A 60 -15.13 -4.61 15.50
CA TYR A 60 -14.20 -5.58 14.91
C TYR A 60 -13.52 -5.12 13.63
N PHE A 61 -14.17 -4.26 12.84
CA PHE A 61 -13.62 -3.67 11.62
C PHE A 61 -14.45 -2.47 11.16
N ALA A 62 -13.97 -1.75 10.14
CA ALA A 62 -14.70 -0.66 9.51
C ALA A 62 -15.12 -1.06 8.08
N THR A 63 -16.25 -0.54 7.58
CA THR A 63 -16.72 -0.79 6.21
C THR A 63 -17.37 0.45 5.62
N LEU A 64 -16.90 0.88 4.45
CA LEU A 64 -17.62 1.86 3.64
C LEU A 64 -18.56 1.10 2.70
N TYR A 65 -19.86 1.34 2.82
CA TYR A 65 -20.90 0.62 2.08
C TYR A 65 -21.62 1.52 1.10
N ASP A 66 -21.82 1.06 -0.13
CA ASP A 66 -22.66 1.75 -1.13
C ASP A 66 -24.11 1.28 -0.99
N ARG A 67 -24.98 2.13 -0.43
CA ARG A 67 -26.42 1.81 -0.25
C ARG A 67 -27.17 1.71 -1.57
N LYS A 68 -26.69 2.35 -2.64
CA LYS A 68 -27.30 2.29 -3.98
C LYS A 68 -26.98 0.96 -4.64
N MET A 69 -25.71 0.54 -4.60
CA MET A 69 -25.23 -0.70 -5.23
C MET A 69 -25.38 -1.94 -4.33
N ARG A 70 -25.65 -1.72 -3.05
CA ARG A 70 -25.80 -2.72 -1.99
C ARG A 70 -24.59 -3.65 -1.82
N ILE A 71 -23.39 -3.12 -2.02
CA ILE A 71 -22.12 -3.81 -1.78
C ILE A 71 -21.18 -2.92 -0.96
N PRO A 72 -20.26 -3.50 -0.17
CA PRO A 72 -19.14 -2.75 0.39
C PRO A 72 -18.25 -2.21 -0.73
N VAL A 73 -17.84 -0.96 -0.58
CA VAL A 73 -16.75 -0.37 -1.37
C VAL A 73 -15.42 -0.91 -0.86
N TYR A 74 -15.24 -0.87 0.46
CA TYR A 74 -14.11 -1.51 1.14
C TYR A 74 -14.44 -1.84 2.60
N SER A 75 -13.66 -2.78 3.16
CA SER A 75 -13.59 -3.09 4.58
C SER A 75 -12.14 -3.00 5.07
N ALA A 76 -11.92 -2.29 6.18
CA ALA A 76 -10.62 -2.08 6.79
C ALA A 76 -10.55 -2.76 8.16
N TYR A 77 -9.48 -3.52 8.42
CA TYR A 77 -9.33 -4.34 9.63
C TYR A 77 -7.86 -4.59 9.96
N ILE A 78 -7.61 -5.07 11.18
CA ILE A 78 -6.30 -5.57 11.60
C ILE A 78 -6.28 -7.09 11.39
N TYR A 79 -5.28 -7.57 10.66
CA TYR A 79 -5.07 -9.00 10.42
C TYR A 79 -4.58 -9.68 11.70
N GLY A 80 -5.31 -10.71 12.14
CA GLY A 80 -5.01 -11.48 13.33
C GLY A 80 -5.64 -12.87 13.27
N PRO A 81 -5.10 -13.81 12.47
CA PRO A 81 -5.63 -15.17 12.33
C PRO A 81 -5.46 -15.97 13.62
N GLY A 82 -6.28 -17.00 13.80
CA GLY A 82 -6.24 -17.86 14.99
C GLY A 82 -7.19 -19.06 14.91
N PRO A 83 -7.41 -19.78 16.03
CA PRO A 83 -8.10 -21.08 16.03
C PRO A 83 -9.63 -21.01 16.00
N GLY A 84 -10.25 -19.83 15.88
CA GLY A 84 -11.70 -19.66 15.92
C GLY A 84 -12.47 -20.56 14.97
N LYS A 85 -13.67 -21.02 15.34
CA LYS A 85 -14.52 -21.81 14.44
C LYS A 85 -15.21 -20.91 13.42
N ARG A 86 -15.34 -21.36 12.17
CA ARG A 86 -16.13 -20.67 11.13
C ARG A 86 -17.62 -20.64 11.51
N PRO A 87 -18.25 -19.46 11.61
CA PRO A 87 -19.70 -19.29 11.77
C PRO A 87 -20.52 -19.78 10.57
N ASN A 88 -21.83 -19.93 10.77
CA ASN A 88 -22.80 -20.25 9.73
C ASN A 88 -24.05 -19.35 9.74
N THR A 89 -24.04 -18.32 10.61
CA THR A 89 -25.14 -17.37 10.76
C THR A 89 -24.80 -16.10 9.99
N TRP A 90 -25.77 -15.57 9.25
CA TRP A 90 -25.65 -14.29 8.54
C TRP A 90 -26.33 -13.17 9.31
N LEU A 91 -25.73 -11.99 9.26
CA LEU A 91 -26.13 -10.81 10.00
C LEU A 91 -26.38 -9.63 9.05
N VAL A 92 -27.12 -8.64 9.53
CA VAL A 92 -27.46 -7.39 8.85
C VAL A 92 -27.26 -6.23 9.81
N GLU A 93 -27.15 -5.01 9.29
CA GLU A 93 -26.92 -3.78 10.07
C GLU A 93 -28.24 -3.05 10.36
N PRO A 94 -28.78 -3.10 11.59
CA PRO A 94 -30.10 -2.53 11.88
C PRO A 94 -30.17 -1.01 11.60
N GLN A 95 -29.06 -0.30 11.81
CA GLN A 95 -29.00 1.16 11.69
C GLN A 95 -29.05 1.68 10.26
N LEU A 96 -28.84 0.80 9.26
CA LEU A 96 -29.09 1.18 7.87
C LEU A 96 -30.57 1.44 7.60
N ILE A 97 -31.47 0.90 8.44
CA ILE A 97 -32.90 1.21 8.45
C ILE A 97 -33.14 2.52 9.19
N SER A 98 -32.69 2.61 10.45
CA SER A 98 -32.87 3.78 11.31
C SER A 98 -31.85 3.77 12.45
N PRO A 99 -31.26 4.91 12.82
CA PRO A 99 -30.32 5.02 13.94
C PRO A 99 -30.95 4.73 15.32
N ALA A 100 -32.27 4.50 15.39
CA ALA A 100 -32.96 4.11 16.61
C ALA A 100 -32.88 2.59 16.91
N TYR A 101 -32.39 1.78 15.97
CA TYR A 101 -32.24 0.34 16.15
C TYR A 101 -30.94 -0.03 16.90
N PRO A 102 -30.75 -1.29 17.32
CA PRO A 102 -29.61 -1.67 18.16
C PRO A 102 -28.26 -1.55 17.44
N LYS A 103 -27.26 -1.02 18.16
CA LYS A 103 -25.87 -0.76 17.71
C LYS A 103 -25.11 -1.94 17.13
N THR A 104 -25.47 -3.14 17.57
CA THR A 104 -24.87 -4.39 17.12
C THR A 104 -25.55 -4.88 15.86
N MET A 105 -24.78 -5.49 14.95
CA MET A 105 -25.33 -6.29 13.87
C MET A 105 -26.19 -7.43 14.41
N GLU A 106 -27.26 -7.76 13.69
CA GLU A 106 -28.31 -8.69 14.14
C GLU A 106 -28.73 -9.67 13.04
N LYS A 107 -29.41 -10.76 13.43
CA LYS A 107 -30.04 -11.65 12.45
C LYS A 107 -31.27 -10.97 11.86
N GLU A 108 -31.56 -11.26 10.59
CA GLU A 108 -32.82 -10.81 9.96
C GLU A 108 -34.04 -11.25 10.77
N SER A 109 -34.05 -12.50 11.26
CA SER A 109 -35.13 -13.02 12.11
C SER A 109 -35.32 -12.22 13.40
N THR A 110 -34.26 -11.68 13.98
CA THR A 110 -34.35 -10.82 15.17
C THR A 110 -35.11 -9.54 14.82
N LEU A 111 -34.74 -8.89 13.71
CA LEU A 111 -35.39 -7.65 13.26
C LEU A 111 -36.85 -7.86 12.87
N LEU A 112 -37.16 -8.95 12.17
CA LEU A 112 -38.53 -9.28 11.74
C LEU A 112 -39.44 -9.58 12.94
N ASN A 113 -38.96 -10.37 13.91
CA ASN A 113 -39.81 -10.91 14.97
C ASN A 113 -39.84 -10.07 16.25
N GLN A 114 -38.74 -9.41 16.61
CA GLN A 114 -38.62 -8.67 17.87
C GLN A 114 -38.79 -7.15 17.67
N TYR A 115 -38.35 -6.64 16.52
CA TYR A 115 -38.40 -5.20 16.22
C TYR A 115 -39.51 -4.84 15.23
N ASN A 116 -40.31 -5.82 14.79
CA ASN A 116 -41.41 -5.67 13.82
C ASN A 116 -40.99 -4.94 12.54
N VAL A 117 -39.73 -5.11 12.11
CA VAL A 117 -39.25 -4.57 10.84
C VAL A 117 -39.83 -5.43 9.72
N SER A 118 -40.42 -4.82 8.69
CA SER A 118 -40.87 -5.58 7.52
C SER A 118 -39.68 -5.99 6.65
N LEU A 119 -39.79 -7.12 5.95
CA LEU A 119 -38.76 -7.57 5.01
C LEU A 119 -38.52 -6.52 3.91
N GLU A 120 -39.56 -5.82 3.49
CA GLU A 120 -39.47 -4.74 2.50
C GLU A 120 -38.58 -3.59 3.00
N THR A 121 -38.84 -3.09 4.21
CA THR A 121 -38.04 -2.02 4.83
C THR A 121 -36.57 -2.42 4.95
N LEU A 122 -36.30 -3.64 5.43
CA LEU A 122 -34.94 -4.16 5.51
C LEU A 122 -34.28 -4.25 4.13
N SER A 123 -35.01 -4.77 3.14
CA SER A 123 -34.54 -4.90 1.75
C SER A 123 -34.28 -3.56 1.06
N GLN A 124 -34.99 -2.50 1.45
CA GLN A 124 -34.73 -1.16 0.92
C GLN A 124 -33.42 -0.58 1.46
N SER A 125 -33.08 -0.87 2.72
CA SER A 125 -31.90 -0.31 3.40
C SER A 125 -30.55 -0.91 3.00
N GLN A 126 -30.52 -2.22 2.69
CA GLN A 126 -29.28 -3.00 2.51
C GLN A 126 -29.55 -4.28 1.71
N ALA A 127 -28.48 -5.03 1.41
CA ALA A 127 -28.59 -6.39 0.91
C ALA A 127 -29.09 -7.34 2.00
N ILE A 128 -29.95 -8.28 1.63
CA ILE A 128 -30.49 -9.31 2.52
C ILE A 128 -30.12 -10.71 2.04
N LEU A 129 -30.26 -11.71 2.90
CA LEU A 129 -29.87 -13.09 2.62
C LEU A 129 -30.64 -13.66 1.43
N HIS A 130 -31.89 -13.22 1.23
CA HIS A 130 -32.68 -13.57 0.05
C HIS A 130 -32.03 -13.13 -1.26
N ASP A 131 -31.31 -12.00 -1.26
CA ASP A 131 -30.63 -11.49 -2.47
C ASP A 131 -29.53 -12.47 -2.94
N TYR A 132 -28.97 -13.26 -2.03
CA TYR A 132 -27.92 -14.25 -2.29
C TYR A 132 -28.42 -15.71 -2.29
N LYS A 133 -29.72 -15.93 -2.49
CA LYS A 133 -30.29 -17.27 -2.71
C LYS A 133 -30.19 -17.66 -4.19
N ASN A 134 -30.04 -18.97 -4.44
CA ASN A 134 -30.05 -19.57 -5.79
C ASN A 134 -29.00 -18.97 -6.74
N LEU A 135 -27.82 -18.61 -6.22
CA LEU A 135 -26.70 -18.17 -7.05
C LEU A 135 -26.23 -19.32 -7.95
N THR A 136 -25.90 -19.02 -9.20
CA THR A 136 -25.28 -19.95 -10.15
C THR A 136 -23.93 -19.39 -10.55
N GLY A 137 -22.84 -20.14 -10.33
CA GLY A 137 -21.48 -19.69 -10.62
C GLY A 137 -20.95 -18.60 -9.67
N LEU A 138 -21.69 -18.24 -8.62
CA LEU A 138 -21.33 -17.17 -7.69
C LEU A 138 -21.44 -17.64 -6.23
N ASN A 139 -20.54 -17.14 -5.39
CA ASN A 139 -20.53 -17.30 -3.94
C ASN A 139 -20.77 -15.96 -3.23
N ARG A 140 -21.09 -16.05 -1.93
CA ARG A 140 -21.09 -14.93 -0.99
C ARG A 140 -19.63 -14.63 -0.59
N GLY A 141 -18.96 -13.82 -1.41
CA GLY A 141 -17.57 -13.43 -1.23
C GLY A 141 -17.42 -12.45 -0.08
N HIS A 142 -16.54 -12.75 0.87
CA HIS A 142 -16.22 -11.82 1.95
C HIS A 142 -15.16 -10.82 1.49
N LEU A 143 -15.28 -9.55 1.84
CA LEU A 143 -14.16 -8.61 1.70
C LEU A 143 -13.20 -8.73 2.90
N ASN A 144 -13.71 -8.58 4.12
CA ASN A 144 -12.98 -8.96 5.32
C ASN A 144 -13.20 -10.46 5.59
N PRO A 145 -12.22 -11.34 5.33
CA PRO A 145 -12.44 -12.77 5.39
C PRO A 145 -12.34 -13.30 6.82
N ASN A 146 -13.27 -14.16 7.19
CA ASN A 146 -13.29 -14.84 8.49
C ASN A 146 -11.93 -15.48 8.90
N GLY A 147 -11.14 -15.98 7.96
CA GLY A 147 -9.87 -16.65 8.25
C GLY A 147 -8.81 -15.73 8.85
N HIS A 148 -8.94 -14.41 8.66
CA HIS A 148 -8.00 -13.41 9.17
C HIS A 148 -8.28 -12.99 10.62
N HIS A 149 -9.22 -13.68 11.30
CA HIS A 149 -9.66 -13.37 12.67
C HIS A 149 -9.44 -14.54 13.62
N HIS A 150 -9.11 -14.23 14.87
CA HIS A 150 -8.58 -15.20 15.81
C HIS A 150 -9.66 -15.98 16.58
N ASP A 151 -10.72 -15.30 17.00
CA ASP A 151 -11.77 -15.86 17.86
C ASP A 151 -13.12 -15.97 17.13
N TYR A 152 -14.09 -16.60 17.78
CA TYR A 152 -15.41 -16.82 17.18
C TYR A 152 -16.21 -15.53 16.96
N ASN A 153 -16.16 -14.56 17.87
CA ASN A 153 -16.94 -13.33 17.76
C ASN A 153 -16.36 -12.42 16.67
N SER A 154 -15.03 -12.28 16.59
CA SER A 154 -14.40 -11.55 15.48
C SER A 154 -14.69 -12.20 14.12
N ARG A 155 -14.69 -13.53 14.05
CA ARG A 155 -15.15 -14.25 12.86
C ARG A 155 -16.63 -14.01 12.56
N MET A 156 -17.50 -14.06 13.57
CA MET A 156 -18.93 -13.82 13.43
C MET A 156 -19.22 -12.43 12.87
N ALA A 157 -18.47 -11.42 13.30
CA ALA A 157 -18.63 -10.06 12.80
C ALA A 157 -18.43 -9.97 11.27
N THR A 158 -17.61 -10.84 10.67
CA THR A 158 -17.39 -10.86 9.21
C THR A 158 -18.57 -11.39 8.40
N PHE A 159 -19.57 -12.04 9.03
CA PHE A 159 -20.74 -12.63 8.38
C PHE A 159 -21.93 -11.65 8.27
N THR A 160 -21.68 -10.34 8.41
CA THR A 160 -22.65 -9.32 8.02
C THR A 160 -22.71 -9.16 6.51
N LEU A 161 -23.91 -9.04 5.93
CA LEU A 161 -24.08 -8.88 4.47
C LEU A 161 -23.53 -7.56 3.94
N THR A 162 -23.27 -6.58 4.80
CA THR A 162 -22.56 -5.35 4.42
C THR A 162 -21.08 -5.57 4.17
N ASN A 163 -20.53 -6.75 4.47
CA ASN A 163 -19.16 -7.19 4.15
C ASN A 163 -19.10 -8.15 2.95
N ILE A 164 -20.23 -8.37 2.25
CA ILE A 164 -20.37 -9.41 1.23
C ILE A 164 -20.59 -8.83 -0.16
N VAL A 165 -19.95 -9.45 -1.15
CA VAL A 165 -20.17 -9.20 -2.58
C VAL A 165 -20.52 -10.50 -3.33
N PRO A 166 -21.22 -10.42 -4.48
CA PRO A 166 -21.34 -11.56 -5.39
C PRO A 166 -19.98 -11.81 -6.06
N GLN A 167 -19.30 -12.90 -5.67
CA GLN A 167 -17.97 -13.24 -6.16
C GLN A 167 -18.03 -14.52 -7.02
N ASP A 168 -17.29 -14.59 -8.12
CA ASP A 168 -17.22 -15.82 -8.91
C ASP A 168 -16.73 -17.00 -8.08
N GLU A 169 -17.40 -18.15 -8.23
CA GLU A 169 -17.12 -19.31 -7.39
C GLU A 169 -15.70 -19.86 -7.57
N LYS A 170 -15.14 -19.76 -8.79
CA LYS A 170 -13.79 -20.23 -9.09
C LYS A 170 -12.75 -19.30 -8.49
N LEU A 171 -12.95 -17.98 -8.62
CA LEU A 171 -12.07 -17.00 -7.97
C LEU A 171 -12.14 -17.13 -6.44
N ASN A 172 -13.35 -17.14 -5.87
CA ASN A 172 -13.57 -17.22 -4.42
C ASN A 172 -13.00 -18.50 -3.81
N GLY A 173 -13.15 -19.65 -4.47
CA GLY A 173 -12.59 -20.93 -3.98
C GLY A 173 -11.13 -21.18 -4.38
N GLY A 174 -10.64 -20.45 -5.39
CA GLY A 174 -9.35 -20.65 -6.04
C GLY A 174 -8.33 -19.58 -5.68
N ALA A 175 -7.98 -18.73 -6.65
CA ALA A 175 -6.87 -17.79 -6.55
C ALA A 175 -7.05 -16.77 -5.42
N TRP A 176 -8.27 -16.29 -5.17
CA TRP A 176 -8.54 -15.36 -4.07
C TRP A 176 -8.38 -16.03 -2.70
N ASN A 177 -8.91 -17.25 -2.53
CA ASN A 177 -8.69 -18.04 -1.32
C ASN A 177 -7.21 -18.42 -1.13
N ASN A 178 -6.45 -18.65 -2.21
CA ASN A 178 -5.01 -18.85 -2.12
C ASN A 178 -4.30 -17.57 -1.62
N TYR A 179 -4.70 -16.40 -2.09
CA TYR A 179 -4.19 -15.13 -1.57
C TYR A 179 -4.45 -15.00 -0.06
N GLU A 180 -5.70 -15.19 0.36
CA GLU A 180 -6.11 -15.10 1.78
C GLU A 180 -5.41 -16.12 2.67
N GLN A 181 -5.34 -17.39 2.25
CA GLN A 181 -4.86 -18.48 3.11
C GLN A 181 -3.36 -18.77 3.01
N GLN A 182 -2.67 -18.26 1.98
CA GLN A 182 -1.24 -18.54 1.78
C GLN A 182 -0.43 -17.26 1.70
N THR A 183 -0.80 -16.36 0.79
CA THR A 183 -0.02 -15.13 0.54
C THR A 183 -0.05 -14.20 1.74
N MET A 184 -1.22 -13.98 2.35
CA MET A 184 -1.34 -13.16 3.56
C MET A 184 -0.53 -13.73 4.73
N ILE A 185 -0.56 -15.06 4.93
CA ILE A 185 0.24 -15.71 5.98
C ILE A 185 1.73 -15.47 5.75
N ARG A 186 2.23 -15.71 4.54
CA ARG A 186 3.64 -15.53 4.19
C ARG A 186 4.09 -14.07 4.30
N ARG A 187 3.32 -13.14 3.76
CA ARG A 187 3.70 -11.71 3.72
C ARG A 187 3.63 -11.02 5.08
N THR A 188 2.78 -11.55 5.98
CA THR A 188 2.63 -11.02 7.33
C THR A 188 3.69 -11.56 8.31
N GLN A 189 4.59 -12.45 7.87
CA GLN A 189 5.66 -12.96 8.73
C GLN A 189 6.57 -11.83 9.22
N GLY A 190 6.77 -11.77 10.53
CA GLY A 190 7.58 -10.74 11.19
C GLY A 190 6.86 -9.40 11.42
N CYS A 191 5.62 -9.25 10.96
CA CYS A 191 4.83 -8.06 11.25
C CYS A 191 4.33 -8.09 12.70
N LYS A 192 4.53 -6.99 13.43
CA LYS A 192 3.88 -6.75 14.73
C LYS A 192 2.38 -6.52 14.57
N THR A 193 2.00 -5.71 13.58
CA THR A 193 0.60 -5.40 13.25
C THR A 193 0.49 -5.26 11.74
N THR A 194 -0.57 -5.82 11.15
CA THR A 194 -0.86 -5.64 9.72
C THR A 194 -2.26 -5.07 9.55
N TYR A 195 -2.33 -3.87 8.99
CA TYR A 195 -3.57 -3.22 8.60
C TYR A 195 -3.91 -3.65 7.17
N VAL A 196 -5.16 -4.03 6.94
CA VAL A 196 -5.61 -4.51 5.64
C VAL A 196 -6.86 -3.74 5.23
N ILE A 197 -6.88 -3.33 3.96
CA ILE A 197 -8.07 -2.76 3.31
C ILE A 197 -8.37 -3.65 2.11
N VAL A 198 -9.58 -4.21 2.08
CA VAL A 198 -10.06 -5.05 0.98
C VAL A 198 -11.29 -4.38 0.40
N GLY A 199 -11.36 -4.27 -0.92
CA GLY A 199 -12.44 -3.57 -1.61
C GLY A 199 -12.90 -4.25 -2.88
N ALA A 200 -13.96 -3.69 -3.44
CA ALA A 200 -14.58 -4.15 -4.66
C ALA A 200 -14.89 -2.96 -5.57
N VAL A 201 -14.46 -3.05 -6.83
CA VAL A 201 -14.83 -2.08 -7.86
C VAL A 201 -16.19 -2.48 -8.42
N PRO A 202 -17.20 -1.58 -8.43
CA PRO A 202 -18.50 -1.89 -9.03
C PRO A 202 -18.39 -2.40 -10.47
N GLY A 203 -19.30 -3.29 -10.84
CA GLY A 203 -19.42 -3.80 -12.21
C GLY A 203 -20.72 -3.36 -12.87
N ASN A 204 -20.96 -3.85 -14.08
CA ASN A 204 -22.18 -3.56 -14.86
C ASN A 204 -23.28 -4.62 -14.69
N ASN A 205 -23.01 -5.68 -13.92
CA ASN A 205 -23.92 -6.80 -13.72
C ASN A 205 -24.51 -6.79 -12.31
N TYR A 206 -25.66 -7.44 -12.14
CA TYR A 206 -26.40 -7.48 -10.89
C TYR A 206 -27.00 -8.86 -10.64
N ILE A 207 -27.15 -9.21 -9.37
CA ILE A 207 -27.96 -10.35 -8.93
C ILE A 207 -29.32 -9.87 -8.40
N ALA A 208 -30.18 -10.80 -7.99
CA ALA A 208 -31.45 -10.50 -7.32
C ALA A 208 -32.32 -9.47 -8.07
N LYS A 209 -32.46 -9.64 -9.39
CA LYS A 209 -33.24 -8.76 -10.28
C LYS A 209 -32.80 -7.28 -10.19
N GLY A 210 -31.49 -7.04 -10.14
CA GLY A 210 -30.94 -5.68 -10.15
C GLY A 210 -30.71 -5.07 -8.76
N ARG A 211 -30.93 -5.82 -7.67
CA ARG A 211 -30.83 -5.27 -6.31
C ARG A 211 -29.40 -5.11 -5.81
N VAL A 212 -28.53 -6.07 -6.10
CA VAL A 212 -27.15 -6.12 -5.58
C VAL A 212 -26.18 -6.18 -6.76
N ASN A 213 -25.24 -5.25 -6.79
CA ASN A 213 -24.22 -5.17 -7.84
C ASN A 213 -23.24 -6.35 -7.75
N LYS A 214 -22.91 -6.95 -8.89
CA LYS A 214 -21.76 -7.85 -9.03
C LYS A 214 -20.54 -6.99 -9.37
N PRO A 215 -19.51 -6.92 -8.51
CA PRO A 215 -18.31 -6.14 -8.79
C PRO A 215 -17.57 -6.65 -10.02
N SER A 216 -16.86 -5.74 -10.70
CA SER A 216 -15.97 -6.06 -11.81
C SER A 216 -14.63 -6.59 -11.30
N HIS A 217 -14.13 -6.03 -10.19
CA HIS A 217 -12.84 -6.41 -9.60
C HIS A 217 -12.94 -6.51 -8.08
N LEU A 218 -12.11 -7.37 -7.50
CA LEU A 218 -11.77 -7.36 -6.08
C LEU A 218 -10.31 -6.95 -5.91
N TRP A 219 -10.00 -6.24 -4.83
CA TRP A 219 -8.64 -5.82 -4.53
C TRP A 219 -8.37 -5.86 -3.04
N SER A 220 -7.10 -6.02 -2.66
CA SER A 220 -6.67 -5.98 -1.27
C SER A 220 -5.32 -5.29 -1.18
N ALA A 221 -5.17 -4.41 -0.20
CA ALA A 221 -3.93 -3.74 0.13
C ALA A 221 -3.62 -3.95 1.60
N ALA A 222 -2.34 -4.11 1.94
CA ALA A 222 -1.91 -4.31 3.31
C ALA A 222 -0.71 -3.44 3.66
N CYS A 223 -0.72 -2.93 4.88
CA CYS A 223 0.36 -2.18 5.50
C CYS A 223 0.82 -2.90 6.78
N CYS A 224 2.00 -3.50 6.72
CA CYS A 224 2.61 -4.27 7.79
C CYS A 224 3.65 -3.44 8.53
N MET A 225 3.43 -3.23 9.82
CA MET A 225 4.43 -2.69 10.73
C MET A 225 5.30 -3.83 11.26
N VAL A 226 6.57 -3.90 10.86
CA VAL A 226 7.53 -4.87 11.39
C VAL A 226 8.07 -4.37 12.72
N ASP A 227 8.54 -3.13 12.73
CA ASP A 227 8.93 -2.37 13.91
C ASP A 227 8.55 -0.89 13.73
N ASN A 228 9.01 -0.01 14.61
CA ASN A 228 8.66 1.42 14.56
C ASN A 228 9.26 2.16 13.35
N ASN A 229 10.28 1.61 12.70
CA ASN A 229 11.05 2.24 11.63
C ASN A 229 10.89 1.51 10.28
N TYR A 230 10.43 0.26 10.28
CA TYR A 230 10.29 -0.55 9.09
C TYR A 230 8.85 -0.99 8.84
N ILE A 231 8.31 -0.53 7.70
CA ILE A 231 6.97 -0.82 7.23
C ILE A 231 7.09 -1.51 5.88
N LYS A 232 6.32 -2.59 5.69
CA LYS A 232 6.15 -3.26 4.40
C LYS A 232 4.74 -3.00 3.88
N ALA A 233 4.61 -2.90 2.57
CA ALA A 233 3.30 -2.85 1.93
C ALA A 233 3.25 -3.80 0.73
N TRP A 234 2.05 -4.27 0.42
CA TRP A 234 1.76 -4.98 -0.81
C TRP A 234 0.28 -4.81 -1.16
N ALA A 235 -0.04 -5.09 -2.42
CA ALA A 235 -1.39 -5.05 -2.91
C ALA A 235 -1.65 -6.20 -3.89
N VAL A 236 -2.93 -6.51 -4.09
CA VAL A 236 -3.40 -7.43 -5.12
C VAL A 236 -4.70 -6.94 -5.74
N ILE A 237 -4.95 -7.33 -6.98
CA ILE A 237 -6.22 -7.12 -7.68
C ILE A 237 -6.60 -8.38 -8.49
N ALA A 238 -7.89 -8.59 -8.67
CA ALA A 238 -8.43 -9.68 -9.49
C ALA A 238 -9.69 -9.22 -10.20
N GLU A 239 -9.79 -9.50 -11.51
CA GLU A 239 -11.06 -9.46 -12.23
C GLU A 239 -11.99 -10.52 -11.65
N ASN A 240 -13.21 -10.14 -11.29
CA ASN A 240 -14.11 -11.01 -10.53
C ASN A 240 -14.48 -12.28 -11.30
N ASP A 241 -14.47 -12.28 -12.63
CA ASP A 241 -14.78 -13.44 -13.48
C ASP A 241 -13.53 -14.21 -13.96
N ARG A 242 -12.34 -13.85 -13.48
CA ARG A 242 -11.09 -14.56 -13.79
C ARG A 242 -10.49 -15.13 -12.52
N ASN A 243 -10.19 -16.43 -12.53
CA ASN A 243 -9.55 -17.10 -11.41
C ASN A 243 -8.03 -16.81 -11.35
N GLN A 244 -7.66 -15.54 -11.30
CA GLN A 244 -6.29 -15.05 -11.27
C GLN A 244 -6.20 -13.84 -10.34
N VAL A 245 -5.15 -13.83 -9.52
CA VAL A 245 -4.81 -12.69 -8.65
C VAL A 245 -3.51 -12.10 -9.15
N GLU A 246 -3.52 -10.82 -9.45
CA GLU A 246 -2.34 -10.03 -9.80
C GLU A 246 -1.74 -9.42 -8.53
N LEU A 247 -0.42 -9.49 -8.42
CA LEU A 247 0.33 -8.92 -7.31
C LEU A 247 0.90 -7.56 -7.73
N LEU A 248 0.62 -6.54 -6.92
CA LEU A 248 1.00 -5.16 -7.17
C LEU A 248 1.73 -4.57 -5.96
N THR A 249 2.47 -3.50 -6.20
CA THR A 249 2.83 -2.52 -5.16
C THR A 249 1.60 -1.72 -4.74
N LEU A 250 1.67 -1.05 -3.59
CA LEU A 250 0.56 -0.21 -3.12
C LEU A 250 0.28 0.94 -4.11
N GLY A 251 1.33 1.56 -4.67
CA GLY A 251 1.19 2.63 -5.66
C GLY A 251 0.51 2.16 -6.95
N GLU A 252 0.93 1.02 -7.50
CA GLU A 252 0.31 0.46 -8.71
C GLU A 252 -1.17 0.14 -8.50
N LEU A 253 -1.56 -0.34 -7.32
CA LEU A 253 -2.98 -0.52 -7.01
C LEU A 253 -3.70 0.82 -6.91
N GLU A 254 -3.15 1.82 -6.22
CA GLU A 254 -3.75 3.17 -6.11
C GLU A 254 -3.96 3.81 -7.49
N ASP A 255 -3.00 3.67 -8.39
CA ASP A 255 -3.10 4.14 -9.79
C ASP A 255 -4.20 3.39 -10.55
N THR A 256 -4.21 2.05 -10.45
CA THR A 256 -5.23 1.21 -11.08
C THR A 256 -6.64 1.56 -10.58
N LEU A 257 -6.80 1.76 -9.27
CA LEU A 257 -8.08 2.15 -8.68
C LEU A 257 -8.50 3.57 -9.08
N THR A 258 -7.54 4.48 -9.25
CA THR A 258 -7.80 5.84 -9.77
C THR A 258 -8.47 5.77 -11.14
N GLU A 259 -7.96 4.92 -12.03
CA GLU A 259 -8.55 4.69 -13.36
C GLU A 259 -9.92 4.00 -13.27
N LEU A 260 -10.03 2.93 -12.47
CA LEU A 260 -11.25 2.13 -12.37
C LEU A 260 -12.42 2.86 -11.71
N TYR A 261 -12.17 3.70 -10.70
CA TYR A 261 -13.21 4.51 -10.05
C TYR A 261 -13.51 5.81 -10.78
N GLY A 262 -12.49 6.44 -11.41
CA GLY A 262 -12.65 7.65 -12.22
C GLY A 262 -13.13 8.89 -11.45
N ARG A 263 -12.87 8.97 -10.13
CA ARG A 263 -13.35 10.05 -9.23
C ARG A 263 -12.24 10.91 -8.62
N GLY A 264 -11.02 10.77 -9.13
CA GLY A 264 -9.82 11.44 -8.59
C GLY A 264 -8.80 10.43 -8.08
N GLN A 265 -7.64 10.95 -7.68
CA GLN A 265 -6.52 10.14 -7.21
C GLN A 265 -6.89 9.37 -5.94
N VAL A 266 -6.71 8.05 -5.97
CA VAL A 266 -6.98 7.16 -4.82
C VAL A 266 -5.77 7.13 -3.89
N SER A 267 -6.03 7.21 -2.58
CA SER A 267 -5.06 6.92 -1.53
C SER A 267 -5.71 6.01 -0.50
N LEU A 268 -5.14 4.82 -0.29
CA LEU A 268 -5.68 3.78 0.60
C LEU A 268 -5.14 3.89 2.03
N PHE A 269 -3.87 4.28 2.20
CA PHE A 269 -3.20 4.35 3.50
C PHE A 269 -2.56 5.73 3.72
N ASP A 270 -2.20 6.05 4.97
CA ASP A 270 -1.29 7.16 5.27
C ASP A 270 0.02 7.07 4.47
N SER A 271 0.65 8.21 4.18
CA SER A 271 1.86 8.33 3.35
C SER A 271 3.08 7.57 3.88
N HIS A 272 3.12 7.24 5.18
CA HIS A 272 4.18 6.42 5.74
C HIS A 272 4.09 4.94 5.35
N CYS A 273 2.95 4.50 4.80
CA CYS A 273 2.87 3.20 4.16
C CYS A 273 3.53 3.27 2.78
N PRO A 274 4.57 2.47 2.49
CA PRO A 274 5.36 2.64 1.27
C PRO A 274 4.55 2.27 0.02
N ARG A 275 4.60 3.14 -1.01
CA ARG A 275 3.93 2.90 -2.30
C ARG A 275 4.71 1.98 -3.21
N GLU A 276 6.03 2.06 -3.15
CA GLU A 276 6.94 1.16 -3.85
C GLU A 276 7.43 0.04 -2.91
N SER A 277 7.71 -1.14 -3.45
CA SER A 277 8.30 -2.20 -2.64
C SER A 277 9.73 -1.85 -2.26
N LEU A 278 10.08 -1.97 -0.97
CA LEU A 278 11.49 -1.94 -0.53
C LEU A 278 12.26 -3.22 -0.94
N GLU A 279 11.56 -4.24 -1.49
CA GLU A 279 12.14 -5.56 -1.75
C GLU A 279 12.48 -5.84 -3.23
N PHE A 280 12.08 -5.01 -4.19
CA PHE A 280 12.46 -5.20 -5.60
C PHE A 280 12.73 -3.89 -6.32
N GLY A 281 13.82 -3.86 -7.08
CA GLY A 281 14.34 -2.67 -7.76
C GLY A 281 13.31 -1.97 -8.66
N HIS A 282 13.39 -0.65 -8.64
CA HIS A 282 12.69 0.35 -9.45
C HIS A 282 12.60 -0.01 -10.96
N CYS A 283 11.39 -0.14 -11.55
CA CYS A 283 11.15 -0.18 -13.03
C CYS A 283 10.96 1.30 -13.48
N ASP A 284 11.80 1.81 -14.38
CA ASP A 284 11.57 3.11 -15.03
C ASP A 284 10.50 2.94 -16.11
N THR A 285 9.36 3.58 -15.92
CA THR A 285 8.23 3.50 -16.85
C THR A 285 8.50 4.30 -18.13
N LYS A 286 8.50 3.60 -19.28
CA LYS A 286 8.00 4.12 -20.58
C LYS A 286 7.75 3.06 -21.67
N LYS A 287 8.11 1.80 -21.48
CA LYS A 287 7.68 0.66 -22.33
C LYS A 287 7.49 -0.54 -21.41
N GLY A 288 6.29 -1.12 -21.39
CA GLY A 288 5.88 -2.16 -20.42
C GLY A 288 6.94 -3.22 -20.19
N CYS A 289 7.18 -3.58 -18.92
CA CYS A 289 8.20 -4.54 -18.51
C CYS A 289 7.80 -5.93 -19.11
N LYS A 290 8.45 -6.34 -20.23
CA LYS A 290 8.34 -7.72 -20.79
C LYS A 290 9.45 -8.58 -20.17
N GLU A 291 9.38 -9.90 -20.38
CA GLU A 291 10.26 -10.97 -19.85
C GLU A 291 11.80 -10.81 -20.08
N ASN A 292 12.28 -9.65 -20.52
CA ASN A 292 13.69 -9.35 -20.73
C ASN A 292 14.35 -8.82 -19.46
N LEU A 293 15.34 -9.56 -18.95
CA LEU A 293 16.23 -9.19 -17.84
C LEU A 293 16.98 -7.85 -18.02
N GLY A 294 16.96 -7.26 -19.22
CA GLY A 294 17.60 -5.97 -19.53
C GLY A 294 16.79 -4.74 -19.11
N ASP A 295 15.51 -4.90 -18.77
CA ASP A 295 14.59 -3.79 -18.45
C ASP A 295 14.58 -3.44 -16.95
N TYR A 296 15.27 -4.22 -16.11
CA TYR A 296 15.39 -3.99 -14.67
C TYR A 296 16.66 -3.20 -14.33
N ARG A 297 16.54 -2.15 -13.51
CA ARG A 297 17.73 -1.53 -12.90
C ARG A 297 18.41 -2.54 -11.97
N ARG A 298 19.68 -2.82 -12.26
CA ARG A 298 20.46 -3.82 -11.51
C ARG A 298 20.91 -3.20 -10.17
N VAL A 299 20.35 -3.67 -9.05
CA VAL A 299 20.79 -3.26 -7.71
C VAL A 299 22.05 -4.04 -7.34
N HIS A 300 23.12 -3.31 -7.01
CA HIS A 300 24.39 -3.92 -6.62
C HIS A 300 24.30 -4.43 -5.17
N LEU A 301 23.97 -5.72 -4.97
CA LEU A 301 23.99 -6.36 -3.65
C LEU A 301 25.44 -6.62 -3.21
N ALA A 302 26.07 -5.61 -2.63
CA ALA A 302 27.35 -5.77 -1.93
C ALA A 302 27.14 -6.42 -0.55
N SER A 303 28.04 -7.32 -0.15
CA SER A 303 28.06 -7.88 1.21
C SER A 303 28.26 -6.78 2.26
N LEU A 304 27.79 -6.98 3.50
CA LEU A 304 27.99 -5.99 4.58
C LEU A 304 29.46 -5.55 4.73
N PRO A 305 30.46 -6.46 4.74
CA PRO A 305 31.87 -6.06 4.78
C PRO A 305 32.27 -5.19 3.59
N ARG A 306 31.77 -5.50 2.39
CA ARG A 306 32.04 -4.72 1.18
C ARG A 306 31.42 -3.33 1.26
N ARG A 307 30.18 -3.20 1.72
CA ARG A 307 29.52 -1.87 1.90
C ARG A 307 30.29 -1.00 2.88
N VAL A 308 30.76 -1.57 4.00
CA VAL A 308 31.58 -0.85 4.98
C VAL A 308 32.90 -0.41 4.36
N MET A 309 33.58 -1.30 3.62
CA MET A 309 34.84 -0.97 2.95
C MET A 309 34.67 0.08 1.85
N GLU A 310 33.61 0.00 1.04
CA GLU A 310 33.26 1.00 0.03
C GLU A 310 33.04 2.37 0.67
N GLN A 311 32.35 2.46 1.82
CA GLN A 311 32.16 3.72 2.53
C GLN A 311 33.47 4.29 3.09
N ILE A 312 34.37 3.44 3.59
CA ILE A 312 35.71 3.86 4.06
C ILE A 312 36.55 4.39 2.90
N VAL A 313 36.57 3.67 1.77
CA VAL A 313 37.31 4.09 0.57
C VAL A 313 36.73 5.39 0.01
N LEU A 314 35.41 5.49 -0.10
CA LEU A 314 34.73 6.70 -0.58
C LEU A 314 35.03 7.91 0.30
N SER A 315 35.03 7.75 1.62
CA SER A 315 35.32 8.84 2.55
C SER A 315 36.77 9.32 2.46
N VAL A 316 37.74 8.41 2.31
CA VAL A 316 39.16 8.76 2.11
C VAL A 316 39.38 9.48 0.77
N ILE A 317 38.79 8.97 -0.33
CA ILE A 317 38.91 9.58 -1.66
C ILE A 317 38.26 10.97 -1.67
N THR A 318 37.05 11.10 -1.12
CA THR A 318 36.32 12.37 -1.07
C THR A 318 37.09 13.41 -0.27
N TRP A 319 37.70 13.02 0.86
CA TRP A 319 38.54 13.90 1.66
C TRP A 319 39.76 14.38 0.87
N HIS A 320 40.50 13.47 0.23
CA HIS A 320 41.69 13.80 -0.57
C HIS A 320 41.38 14.74 -1.75
N ILE A 321 40.28 14.50 -2.46
CA ILE A 321 39.87 15.33 -3.61
C ILE A 321 39.39 16.72 -3.17
N GLN A 322 38.72 16.82 -2.01
CA GLN A 322 38.28 18.12 -1.47
C GLN A 322 39.46 18.98 -1.02
N ASP A 323 40.52 18.37 -0.47
CA ASP A 323 41.72 19.06 0.03
C ASP A 323 42.68 19.48 -1.11
N SER A 324 42.77 18.67 -2.17
CA SER A 324 43.70 18.90 -3.30
C SER A 324 43.22 19.90 -4.36
N GLN A 325 42.10 20.62 -4.15
CA GLN A 325 41.46 21.51 -5.13
C GLN A 325 41.14 20.88 -6.51
N GLY A 326 41.00 19.56 -6.59
CA GLY A 326 40.78 18.84 -7.85
C GLY A 326 39.38 19.00 -8.46
N ILE A 327 38.43 19.62 -7.75
CA ILE A 327 37.06 19.87 -8.22
C ILE A 327 36.88 21.36 -8.46
N SER A 328 36.36 21.72 -9.64
CA SER A 328 36.04 23.11 -10.00
C SER A 328 35.20 23.77 -8.90
N PRO A 329 35.51 25.01 -8.48
CA PRO A 329 34.69 25.77 -7.53
C PRO A 329 33.22 25.90 -7.96
N SER A 330 32.95 25.88 -9.27
CA SER A 330 31.59 25.95 -9.84
C SER A 330 30.80 24.63 -9.75
N GLN A 331 31.44 23.50 -9.43
CA GLN A 331 30.74 22.24 -9.25
C GLN A 331 30.08 22.19 -7.87
N GLN A 332 28.75 22.13 -7.84
CA GLN A 332 27.99 22.12 -6.58
C GLN A 332 27.42 20.74 -6.21
N ARG A 333 27.34 19.80 -7.15
CA ARG A 333 26.90 18.43 -6.86
C ARG A 333 28.07 17.60 -6.34
N PHE A 334 27.81 16.77 -5.32
CA PHE A 334 28.79 15.89 -4.66
C PHE A 334 29.90 16.60 -3.88
N ARG A 335 29.70 17.87 -3.49
CA ARG A 335 30.53 18.55 -2.50
C ARG A 335 29.79 18.63 -1.17
N LYS A 336 30.54 18.51 -0.07
CA LYS A 336 29.98 18.62 1.27
C LYS A 336 29.64 20.08 1.54
N GLY A 337 28.42 20.37 1.99
CA GLY A 337 27.97 21.73 2.33
C GLY A 337 27.49 22.57 1.14
N THR A 338 27.21 21.95 -0.01
CA THR A 338 26.57 22.61 -1.16
C THR A 338 25.25 21.89 -1.50
N SER A 339 24.21 22.66 -1.83
CA SER A 339 22.89 22.15 -2.17
C SER A 339 22.50 22.48 -3.62
N CYS A 340 21.58 21.69 -4.19
CA CYS A 340 21.00 22.01 -5.50
C CYS A 340 20.25 23.34 -5.49
N LEU A 341 19.72 23.75 -4.33
CA LEU A 341 19.00 25.01 -4.17
C LEU A 341 19.94 26.21 -4.21
N GLU A 342 21.08 26.15 -3.52
CA GLU A 342 22.12 27.19 -3.59
C GLU A 342 22.68 27.35 -5.01
N ASN A 343 22.75 26.26 -5.78
CA ASN A 343 23.16 26.31 -7.19
C ASN A 343 22.15 27.05 -8.04
N LEU A 344 20.86 26.76 -7.83
CA LEU A 344 19.78 27.39 -8.56
C LEU A 344 19.72 28.89 -8.23
N ILE A 345 19.85 29.26 -6.96
CA ILE A 345 19.88 30.66 -6.52
C ILE A 345 21.09 31.38 -7.14
N SER A 346 22.29 30.79 -7.07
CA SER A 346 23.49 31.38 -7.65
C SER A 346 23.42 31.52 -9.18
N PHE A 347 22.73 30.60 -9.85
CA PHE A 347 22.48 30.69 -11.28
C PHE A 347 21.45 31.77 -11.60
N ASP A 348 20.36 31.86 -10.82
CA ASP A 348 19.32 32.85 -11.00
C ASP A 348 19.87 34.26 -10.83
N ASP A 349 20.64 34.53 -9.77
CA ASP A 349 21.33 35.81 -9.54
C ASP A 349 22.26 36.19 -10.71
N GLN A 350 22.95 35.21 -11.30
CA GLN A 350 23.79 35.45 -12.48
C GLN A 350 22.95 35.79 -13.72
N MET A 351 21.75 35.23 -13.86
CA MET A 351 20.89 35.49 -15.01
C MET A 351 20.12 36.81 -14.88
N THR A 352 19.68 37.17 -13.68
CA THR A 352 18.81 38.34 -13.42
C THR A 352 19.60 39.65 -13.35
N GLY A 353 20.79 39.67 -12.74
CA GLY A 353 21.56 40.91 -12.54
C GLY A 353 21.78 41.74 -13.83
N PRO A 354 22.34 41.17 -14.91
CA PRO A 354 22.54 41.93 -16.16
C PRO A 354 21.26 42.26 -16.91
N VAL A 355 20.18 41.49 -16.68
CA VAL A 355 18.86 41.76 -17.28
C VAL A 355 18.25 43.01 -16.66
N ASP A 356 18.42 43.21 -15.36
CA ASP A 356 17.98 44.41 -14.65
C ASP A 356 18.76 45.67 -15.09
N GLU A 357 20.01 45.51 -15.54
CA GLU A 357 20.84 46.57 -16.12
C GLU A 357 20.56 46.83 -17.61
N GLY A 358 19.56 46.16 -18.20
CA GLY A 358 19.19 46.31 -19.61
C GLY A 358 20.07 45.53 -20.59
N GLY A 359 20.95 44.66 -20.10
CA GLY A 359 21.76 43.73 -20.88
C GLY A 359 21.05 42.40 -21.16
N GLY A 360 21.42 41.71 -22.24
CA GLY A 360 20.89 40.38 -22.57
C GLY A 360 21.83 39.27 -22.10
N ARG A 361 21.30 38.24 -21.42
CA ARG A 361 22.04 37.02 -21.05
C ARG A 361 21.32 35.79 -21.59
N ALA A 362 22.06 34.80 -22.08
CA ALA A 362 21.52 33.54 -22.57
C ALA A 362 22.23 32.38 -21.88
N SER A 363 21.47 31.34 -21.51
CA SER A 363 22.00 30.09 -20.98
C SER A 363 21.83 28.97 -21.99
N VAL A 364 22.85 28.10 -22.08
CA VAL A 364 22.83 26.90 -22.93
C VAL A 364 22.96 25.69 -22.03
N TYR A 365 21.94 24.83 -22.04
CA TYR A 365 21.97 23.56 -21.33
C TYR A 365 22.35 22.44 -22.29
N LEU A 366 23.38 21.68 -21.92
CA LEU A 366 23.80 20.49 -22.65
C LEU A 366 23.38 19.26 -21.85
N ASP A 367 22.37 18.53 -22.34
CA ASP A 367 21.95 17.26 -21.76
C ASP A 367 22.68 16.10 -22.46
N PHE A 368 23.60 15.48 -21.73
CA PHE A 368 24.31 14.30 -22.21
C PHE A 368 23.47 13.04 -21.93
N HIS A 369 22.74 12.59 -22.95
CA HIS A 369 21.98 11.34 -22.89
C HIS A 369 22.89 10.16 -22.47
N LYS A 370 22.50 9.43 -21.41
CA LYS A 370 23.23 8.27 -20.86
C LYS A 370 24.64 8.56 -20.33
N ALA A 371 24.97 9.79 -19.90
CA ALA A 371 26.29 10.12 -19.35
C ALA A 371 26.79 9.16 -18.24
N PHE A 372 25.88 8.63 -17.42
CA PHE A 372 26.19 7.66 -16.36
C PHE A 372 26.18 6.19 -16.81
N GLY A 373 25.65 5.90 -18.00
CA GLY A 373 25.53 4.54 -18.54
C GLY A 373 26.71 4.07 -19.39
N THR A 374 27.64 4.98 -19.75
CA THR A 374 28.75 4.72 -20.68
C THR A 374 30.09 5.24 -20.17
N VAL A 375 30.36 5.14 -18.87
CA VAL A 375 31.65 5.55 -18.30
C VAL A 375 32.75 4.59 -18.76
N SER A 376 33.74 5.09 -19.52
CA SER A 376 34.90 4.30 -19.93
C SER A 376 35.75 3.96 -18.71
N HIS A 377 35.97 2.66 -18.46
CA HIS A 377 36.82 2.20 -17.36
C HIS A 377 38.27 2.70 -17.52
N GLY A 378 38.77 2.87 -18.74
CA GLY A 378 40.11 3.44 -18.97
C GLY A 378 40.24 4.88 -18.46
N ILE A 379 39.29 5.74 -18.85
CA ILE A 379 39.26 7.15 -18.43
C ILE A 379 39.01 7.27 -16.93
N LEU A 380 38.14 6.40 -16.38
CA LEU A 380 37.85 6.36 -14.94
C LEU A 380 39.07 6.00 -14.10
N MET A 381 40.03 5.25 -14.64
CA MET A 381 41.28 4.90 -13.95
C MET A 381 42.38 5.96 -14.10
N GLU A 382 42.40 6.70 -15.21
CA GLU A 382 43.37 7.78 -15.45
C GLU A 382 43.12 9.02 -14.58
N LYS A 383 41.85 9.40 -14.40
CA LYS A 383 41.49 10.61 -13.65
C LYS A 383 41.93 10.58 -12.17
N PRO A 384 41.65 9.53 -11.38
CA PRO A 384 42.11 9.43 -9.99
C PRO A 384 43.64 9.45 -9.87
N SER A 385 44.33 8.84 -10.83
CA SER A 385 45.80 8.84 -10.91
C SER A 385 46.37 10.26 -11.10
N ALA A 386 45.70 11.09 -11.91
CA ALA A 386 46.08 12.49 -12.14
C ALA A 386 45.92 13.38 -10.88
N TYR A 387 45.06 12.99 -9.93
CA TYR A 387 44.87 13.68 -8.65
C TYR A 387 45.70 13.08 -7.49
N GLY A 388 46.67 12.22 -7.79
CA GLY A 388 47.66 11.75 -6.80
C GLY A 388 47.17 10.62 -5.88
N LEU A 389 46.10 9.90 -6.24
CA LEU A 389 45.65 8.72 -5.49
C LEU A 389 46.64 7.55 -5.65
N GLN A 390 47.04 6.93 -4.53
CA GLN A 390 48.06 5.86 -4.51
C GLN A 390 47.59 4.57 -5.19
N ARG A 391 48.56 3.74 -5.65
CA ARG A 391 48.33 2.45 -6.34
C ARG A 391 47.38 1.47 -5.61
N PHE A 392 47.28 1.55 -4.28
CA PHE A 392 46.40 0.65 -3.49
C PHE A 392 44.91 0.98 -3.68
N SER A 393 44.53 2.26 -3.70
CA SER A 393 43.15 2.70 -3.99
C SER A 393 42.75 2.35 -5.43
N LEU A 394 43.67 2.53 -6.38
CA LEU A 394 43.48 2.14 -7.78
C LEU A 394 43.32 0.62 -7.96
N GLY A 395 43.93 -0.21 -7.10
CA GLY A 395 43.77 -1.66 -7.12
C GLY A 395 42.38 -2.12 -6.68
N TRP A 396 41.80 -1.45 -5.69
CA TRP A 396 40.42 -1.68 -5.24
C TRP A 396 39.40 -1.29 -6.31
N ASP A 397 39.58 -0.12 -6.93
CA ASP A 397 38.68 0.35 -8.00
C ASP A 397 38.74 -0.58 -9.22
N ARG A 398 39.94 -1.01 -9.61
CA ARG A 398 40.15 -1.96 -10.71
C ARG A 398 39.47 -3.31 -10.46
N ASN A 399 39.66 -3.89 -9.26
CA ASN A 399 39.04 -5.16 -8.89
C ASN A 399 37.51 -5.04 -8.70
N SER A 400 37.02 -3.87 -8.31
CA SER A 400 35.59 -3.60 -8.15
C SER A 400 34.87 -3.43 -9.49
N LEU A 401 35.59 -2.94 -10.51
CA LEU A 401 35.11 -2.75 -11.89
C LEU A 401 35.32 -3.97 -12.80
N ASP A 402 36.15 -4.94 -12.39
CA ASP A 402 36.34 -6.21 -13.10
C ASP A 402 35.07 -7.07 -13.04
N VAL A 403 34.92 -7.97 -14.03
CA VAL A 403 33.71 -8.79 -14.22
C VAL A 403 33.41 -9.61 -12.97
N GLN A 404 32.42 -9.18 -12.20
CA GLN A 404 31.95 -9.91 -11.03
C GLN A 404 31.07 -11.07 -11.48
N ALA A 405 31.09 -12.21 -10.78
CA ALA A 405 30.18 -13.31 -11.05
C ALA A 405 29.07 -13.34 -10.01
N GLN A 406 27.81 -13.37 -10.45
CA GLN A 406 26.65 -13.47 -9.58
C GLN A 406 25.92 -14.80 -9.80
N ARG A 407 25.32 -15.33 -8.73
CA ARG A 407 24.38 -16.46 -8.79
C ARG A 407 23.21 -16.18 -7.86
N VAL A 408 22.06 -16.74 -8.19
CA VAL A 408 20.82 -16.59 -7.41
C VAL A 408 20.62 -17.84 -6.55
N LEU A 409 20.23 -17.65 -5.28
CA LEU A 409 19.77 -18.71 -4.39
C LEU A 409 18.26 -18.56 -4.18
N VAL A 410 17.48 -19.54 -4.60
CA VAL A 410 16.02 -19.58 -4.36
C VAL A 410 15.68 -20.91 -3.72
N ASN A 411 15.05 -20.89 -2.54
CA ASN A 411 14.60 -22.09 -1.82
C ASN A 411 15.68 -23.17 -1.65
N GLY A 412 16.94 -22.77 -1.41
CA GLY A 412 18.07 -23.70 -1.24
C GLY A 412 18.72 -24.17 -2.56
N ALA A 413 18.13 -23.89 -3.72
CA ALA A 413 18.71 -24.18 -5.03
C ALA A 413 19.53 -22.99 -5.53
N THR A 414 20.74 -23.26 -6.05
CA THR A 414 21.63 -22.22 -6.60
C THR A 414 21.67 -22.26 -8.13
N SER A 415 21.69 -21.08 -8.76
CA SER A 415 21.95 -20.97 -10.19
C SER A 415 23.44 -21.12 -10.51
N SER A 416 23.76 -21.34 -11.78
CA SER A 416 25.14 -21.17 -12.27
C SER A 416 25.60 -19.73 -12.10
N CYS A 417 26.91 -19.55 -11.85
CA CYS A 417 27.53 -18.23 -11.79
C CYS A 417 27.53 -17.62 -13.19
N ARG A 418 27.01 -16.39 -13.32
CA ARG A 418 27.08 -15.62 -14.56
C ARG A 418 27.92 -14.37 -14.37
N PRO A 419 28.81 -14.05 -15.32
CA PRO A 419 29.55 -12.79 -15.32
C PRO A 419 28.58 -11.61 -15.44
N THR A 420 28.79 -10.58 -14.63
CA THR A 420 28.07 -9.33 -14.66
C THR A 420 28.96 -8.26 -15.29
N SER A 421 28.50 -7.70 -16.40
CA SER A 421 29.04 -6.46 -16.96
C SER A 421 28.20 -5.28 -16.47
N GLY A 422 28.81 -4.34 -15.74
CA GLY A 422 28.18 -3.11 -15.26
C GLY A 422 28.89 -2.58 -14.01
N GLY A 423 29.20 -1.28 -13.99
CA GLY A 423 29.81 -0.63 -12.84
C GLY A 423 28.85 -0.52 -11.63
N PRO A 424 29.38 -0.32 -10.41
CA PRO A 424 28.56 -0.06 -9.24
C PRO A 424 27.72 1.21 -9.45
N GLN A 425 26.42 1.13 -9.15
CA GLN A 425 25.53 2.29 -9.13
C GLN A 425 25.54 2.88 -7.71
N GLY A 426 26.07 4.09 -7.58
CA GLY A 426 26.17 4.84 -6.33
C GLY A 426 27.35 5.79 -6.35
#